data_AF-A0A4Q0ZJ51-F1
#
_entry.id   AF-A0A4Q0ZJ51-F1
#
_cell.length_a   1.000
_cell.length_b   1.000
_cell.length_c   1.000
_cell.angle_alpha   90.00
_cell.angle_beta   90.00
_cell.angle_gamma   90.00
#
_symmetry.space_group_name_H-M   'P 1'
#
loop_
_entity.id
_entity.type
_entity.pdbx_description
1 polymer ?
#
loop_
_entity_poly.entity_id
_entity_poly.type
_entity_poly.pdbx_seq_one_letter_code
_entity_poly.pdbx_strand_id
1 'polypeptide(L)'
;MKFIDFCAGIGGGRLGLTNIGYECIAYSEIENNAINAYKLLYSDNEINYGDITKIEADYLPDFDLLIGGFPCQAFSIIGGRCGLNDEDRGQIIYYLSRIMEEKKTKYFILENVKGLINHDKGRTLDIIKNILEDIGYKIYYKVLNSLDFSIPHMRERIYIVGIRNDLSKGFDFEFPEPKKEDVDIRNFLIDNEESLILDKNCKTYPTFIKYLNNKYNQGKYDLDELLSEDYLVLDTRQSDLRLYRNKVPTIRKGRQGILYVKNGKLRRLSGIEAFLLQGIPLKLIDKIKGKISNSQLLGLAGNAMTVNVIEEIAKKLDKYIKKEVEKMDLVTKGSQTAKDGFKNEHFVVNEFNNWEKSDLAKAWLEKMNYSLEDIESVRASKITGSFKADVQVEIKIEIKLKSLVDIQNLQVKLVSNPKGFNQIDKRWLSSYREMWDIPDNVYMLLQHFTGELPPKISNPQDKRRMFLTEFTSDEQKIILKFFNDNKTMIVSDILKGRGSFAAEWMLVILKIGTNLNWALEPINYVLNYFGNGDVLMTPRGSISIGNITVQRKGGDGGRATANMLQFKINPAELIK
;
A
#
# COMPACT_ATOMS: atom_id res chain seq x y z
N MET A 1 12.72 -6.54 -5.47
CA MET A 1 13.32 -6.42 -4.12
C MET A 1 14.38 -7.48 -3.97
N LYS A 2 15.46 -7.17 -3.23
CA LYS A 2 16.51 -8.13 -2.87
C LYS A 2 16.24 -8.70 -1.49
N PHE A 3 16.45 -10.00 -1.30
CA PHE A 3 16.22 -10.66 -0.02
C PHE A 3 17.28 -11.69 0.35
N ILE A 4 17.39 -11.98 1.65
CA ILE A 4 18.19 -13.08 2.20
C ILE A 4 17.26 -14.06 2.93
N ASP A 5 17.44 -15.36 2.68
CA ASP A 5 16.67 -16.45 3.30
C ASP A 5 17.44 -17.06 4.49
N PHE A 6 16.97 -16.83 5.71
CA PHE A 6 17.58 -17.33 6.95
C PHE A 6 16.86 -18.57 7.47
N CYS A 7 17.61 -19.53 7.98
CA CYS A 7 17.07 -20.86 8.28
C CYS A 7 16.39 -21.46 7.04
N ALA A 8 17.07 -21.35 5.90
CA ALA A 8 16.47 -21.51 4.58
C ALA A 8 15.91 -22.92 4.32
N GLY A 9 16.46 -23.94 4.97
CA GLY A 9 16.10 -25.34 4.72
C GLY A 9 16.29 -25.68 3.24
N ILE A 10 15.19 -26.07 2.58
CA ILE A 10 15.16 -26.36 1.13
C ILE A 10 14.74 -25.15 0.27
N GLY A 11 14.69 -23.95 0.84
CA GLY A 11 14.37 -22.71 0.13
C GLY A 11 12.90 -22.58 -0.29
N GLY A 12 11.96 -23.12 0.49
CA GLY A 12 10.54 -22.93 0.23
C GLY A 12 10.12 -21.44 0.29
N GLY A 13 10.69 -20.70 1.25
CA GLY A 13 10.56 -19.24 1.33
C GLY A 13 11.17 -18.54 0.13
N ARG A 14 12.44 -18.85 -0.16
CA ARG A 14 13.14 -18.39 -1.37
C ARG A 14 12.33 -18.58 -2.66
N LEU A 15 11.82 -19.78 -2.93
CA LEU A 15 11.05 -20.05 -4.14
C LEU A 15 9.77 -19.22 -4.22
N GLY A 16 9.02 -19.09 -3.11
CA GLY A 16 7.80 -18.27 -3.07
C GLY A 16 8.06 -16.80 -3.38
N LEU A 17 9.18 -16.25 -2.91
CA LEU A 17 9.59 -14.87 -3.22
C LEU A 17 10.13 -14.72 -4.66
N THR A 18 10.92 -15.67 -5.15
CA THR A 18 11.42 -15.62 -6.53
C THR A 18 10.31 -15.75 -7.57
N ASN A 19 9.23 -16.49 -7.28
CA ASN A 19 8.07 -16.60 -8.16
C ASN A 19 7.41 -15.25 -8.47
N ILE A 20 7.49 -14.27 -7.56
CA ILE A 20 6.98 -12.91 -7.77
C ILE A 20 8.03 -11.93 -8.30
N GLY A 21 9.23 -12.43 -8.65
CA GLY A 21 10.32 -11.63 -9.21
C GLY A 21 11.24 -11.00 -8.18
N TYR A 22 11.23 -11.43 -6.92
CA TYR A 22 12.24 -11.00 -5.95
C TYR A 22 13.55 -11.77 -6.15
N GLU A 23 14.67 -11.12 -5.86
CA GLU A 23 16.01 -11.66 -6.06
C GLU A 23 16.58 -12.19 -4.75
N CYS A 24 16.86 -13.50 -4.69
CA CYS A 24 17.60 -14.10 -3.58
C CYS A 24 19.09 -13.81 -3.77
N ILE A 25 19.69 -13.07 -2.86
CA ILE A 25 21.13 -12.72 -2.96
C ILE A 25 22.03 -13.62 -2.10
N ALA A 26 21.47 -14.22 -1.05
CA ALA A 26 22.17 -15.15 -0.17
C ALA A 26 21.18 -15.93 0.72
N TYR A 27 21.69 -16.94 1.42
CA TYR A 27 20.94 -17.69 2.44
C TYR A 27 21.81 -18.04 3.65
N SER A 28 21.17 -18.48 4.74
CA SER A 28 21.84 -19.01 5.94
C SER A 28 21.19 -20.34 6.33
N GLU A 29 21.99 -21.41 6.27
CA GLU A 29 21.60 -22.77 6.68
C GLU A 29 22.80 -23.55 7.20
N ILE A 30 22.60 -24.35 8.26
CA ILE A 30 23.63 -25.13 8.95
C ILE A 30 23.50 -26.64 8.72
N GLU A 31 22.32 -27.12 8.34
CA GLU A 31 22.04 -28.54 8.20
C GLU A 31 22.50 -29.05 6.83
N ASN A 32 23.53 -29.91 6.83
CA ASN A 32 24.19 -30.38 5.60
C ASN A 32 23.24 -31.00 4.57
N ASN A 33 22.22 -31.76 5.00
CA ASN A 33 21.27 -32.34 4.03
C ASN A 33 20.40 -31.26 3.37
N ALA A 34 19.96 -30.25 4.14
CA ALA A 34 19.25 -29.10 3.63
C ALA A 34 20.11 -28.28 2.67
N ILE A 35 21.36 -27.99 3.03
CA ILE A 35 22.32 -27.28 2.16
C ILE A 35 22.49 -28.02 0.82
N ASN A 36 22.70 -29.33 0.87
CA ASN A 36 22.86 -30.15 -0.33
C ASN A 36 21.59 -30.11 -1.21
N ALA A 37 20.41 -30.26 -0.60
CA ALA A 37 19.14 -30.17 -1.32
C ALA A 37 18.94 -28.79 -1.94
N TYR A 38 19.20 -27.72 -1.19
CA TYR A 38 19.07 -26.34 -1.62
C TYR A 38 19.93 -26.06 -2.87
N LYS A 39 21.21 -26.43 -2.82
CA LYS A 39 22.16 -26.26 -3.95
C LYS A 39 21.72 -26.99 -5.21
N LEU A 40 21.21 -28.22 -5.05
CA LEU A 40 20.70 -29.01 -6.17
C LEU A 40 19.42 -28.40 -6.79
N LEU A 41 18.57 -27.74 -5.99
CA LEU A 41 17.34 -27.10 -6.46
C LEU A 41 17.64 -25.82 -7.25
N TYR A 42 18.44 -24.91 -6.67
CA TYR A 42 18.52 -23.52 -7.15
C TYR A 42 19.80 -23.22 -7.94
N SER A 43 20.98 -23.37 -7.34
CA SER A 43 22.32 -23.30 -7.94
C SER A 43 23.37 -23.27 -6.81
N ASP A 44 24.65 -23.54 -7.12
CA ASP A 44 25.78 -23.37 -6.20
C ASP A 44 26.30 -21.94 -6.08
N ASN A 45 25.76 -20.98 -6.85
CA ASN A 45 26.25 -19.60 -6.90
C ASN A 45 25.73 -18.71 -5.75
N GLU A 46 24.67 -19.11 -5.04
CA GLU A 46 24.14 -18.35 -3.90
C GLU A 46 25.05 -18.57 -2.67
N ILE A 47 25.45 -17.49 -1.99
CA ILE A 47 26.33 -17.56 -0.81
C ILE A 47 25.54 -18.11 0.38
N ASN A 48 26.06 -19.16 1.02
CA ASN A 48 25.58 -19.62 2.32
C ASN A 48 26.41 -18.97 3.44
N TYR A 49 25.78 -18.15 4.29
CA TYR A 49 26.41 -17.56 5.47
C TYR A 49 26.50 -18.51 6.67
N GLY A 50 25.92 -19.71 6.58
CA GLY A 50 26.04 -20.74 7.60
C GLY A 50 25.32 -20.37 8.90
N ASP A 51 26.01 -20.49 10.02
CA ASP A 51 25.46 -20.33 11.36
C ASP A 51 25.12 -18.88 11.68
N ILE A 52 23.82 -18.59 11.74
CA ILE A 52 23.28 -17.24 11.99
C ILE A 52 23.79 -16.61 13.29
N THR A 53 24.14 -17.41 14.30
CA THR A 53 24.64 -16.86 15.57
C THR A 53 26.01 -16.22 15.44
N LYS A 54 26.73 -16.50 14.34
CA LYS A 54 28.08 -16.02 14.04
C LYS A 54 28.12 -14.98 12.91
N ILE A 55 26.96 -14.63 12.34
CA ILE A 55 26.89 -13.66 11.26
C ILE A 55 26.98 -12.25 11.85
N GLU A 56 28.04 -11.53 11.49
CA GLU A 56 28.14 -10.08 11.70
C GLU A 56 27.44 -9.37 10.53
N ALA A 57 26.54 -8.43 10.82
CA ALA A 57 25.68 -7.87 9.78
C ALA A 57 26.46 -7.03 8.76
N ASP A 58 27.60 -6.45 9.13
CA ASP A 58 28.48 -5.69 8.23
C ASP A 58 28.99 -6.51 7.04
N TYR A 59 29.08 -7.84 7.16
CA TYR A 59 29.47 -8.73 6.07
C TYR A 59 28.30 -9.17 5.17
N LEU A 60 27.07 -8.81 5.52
CA LEU A 60 25.91 -9.03 4.67
C LEU A 60 25.77 -7.89 3.65
N PRO A 61 25.49 -8.19 2.37
CA PRO A 61 25.12 -7.16 1.40
C PRO A 61 23.85 -6.44 1.85
N ASP A 62 23.56 -5.29 1.23
CA ASP A 62 22.28 -4.62 1.47
C ASP A 62 21.13 -5.41 0.84
N PHE A 63 20.05 -5.56 1.61
CA PHE A 63 18.83 -6.24 1.18
C PHE A 63 17.59 -5.51 1.68
N ASP A 64 16.48 -5.67 0.95
CA ASP A 64 15.21 -5.03 1.28
C ASP A 64 14.38 -5.89 2.24
N LEU A 65 14.45 -7.22 2.10
CA LEU A 65 13.58 -8.15 2.82
C LEU A 65 14.35 -9.29 3.47
N LEU A 66 14.00 -9.59 4.71
CA LEU A 66 14.41 -10.80 5.41
C LEU A 66 13.29 -11.84 5.36
N ILE A 67 13.59 -13.09 5.04
CA ILE A 67 12.66 -14.21 5.26
C ILE A 67 13.30 -15.26 6.16
N GLY A 68 12.53 -15.89 7.05
CA GLY A 68 13.07 -17.00 7.83
C GLY A 68 12.07 -17.85 8.61
N GLY A 69 12.29 -19.16 8.56
CA GLY A 69 11.50 -20.19 9.24
C GLY A 69 12.23 -20.64 10.48
N PHE A 70 12.23 -19.81 11.51
CA PHE A 70 13.10 -20.01 12.67
C PHE A 70 12.57 -21.12 13.60
N PRO A 71 13.46 -21.91 14.22
CA PRO A 71 13.04 -22.96 15.15
C PRO A 71 12.35 -22.37 16.38
N CYS A 72 11.23 -22.97 16.79
CA CYS A 72 10.55 -22.66 18.05
C CYS A 72 11.35 -23.23 19.22
N GLN A 73 12.24 -22.43 19.82
CA GLN A 73 12.89 -22.76 21.09
C GLN A 73 12.08 -22.19 22.26
N ALA A 74 12.04 -22.89 23.39
CA ALA A 74 11.30 -22.43 24.56
C ALA A 74 12.01 -21.22 25.19
N PHE A 75 11.28 -20.12 25.37
CA PHE A 75 11.68 -19.00 26.21
C PHE A 75 11.45 -19.42 27.67
N SER A 76 12.35 -20.23 28.24
CA SER A 76 12.23 -20.58 29.66
C SER A 76 12.39 -19.34 30.52
N ILE A 77 11.36 -19.03 31.33
CA ILE A 77 11.31 -18.11 32.48
C ILE A 77 12.55 -17.22 32.64
N ILE A 78 12.62 -16.10 31.90
CA ILE A 78 13.53 -15.00 32.21
C ILE A 78 12.65 -13.80 32.55
N GLY A 79 12.41 -13.63 33.84
CA GLY A 79 11.81 -12.43 34.39
C GLY A 79 12.79 -11.27 34.32
N GLY A 80 12.31 -10.10 33.93
CA GLY A 80 13.07 -8.85 33.93
C GLY A 80 12.96 -8.11 32.60
N ARG A 81 12.59 -6.83 32.66
CA ARG A 81 12.70 -5.89 31.54
C ARG A 81 14.19 -5.80 31.15
N CYS A 82 14.61 -6.45 30.07
CA CYS A 82 15.98 -6.42 29.59
C CYS A 82 15.99 -6.19 28.07
N GLY A 83 16.83 -5.26 27.62
CA GLY A 83 16.96 -4.87 26.21
C GLY A 83 17.70 -5.88 25.33
N LEU A 84 17.88 -5.52 24.06
CA LEU A 84 18.46 -6.32 22.97
C LEU A 84 19.91 -6.77 23.19
N ASN A 85 20.62 -6.24 24.19
CA ASN A 85 22.04 -6.48 24.44
C ASN A 85 22.36 -7.73 25.29
N ASP A 86 21.37 -8.57 25.61
CA ASP A 86 21.64 -9.86 26.27
C ASP A 86 22.05 -10.92 25.22
N GLU A 87 23.31 -10.87 24.80
CA GLU A 87 23.94 -11.79 23.82
C GLU A 87 23.92 -13.27 24.27
N ASP A 88 23.71 -13.53 25.57
CA ASP A 88 23.70 -14.88 26.19
C ASP A 88 22.44 -15.71 25.92
N ARG A 89 21.46 -15.19 25.16
CA ARG A 89 20.11 -15.81 25.09
C ARG A 89 19.93 -16.90 24.03
N GLY A 90 20.91 -17.18 23.17
CA GLY A 90 20.99 -18.39 22.33
C GLY A 90 19.83 -18.68 21.35
N GLN A 91 18.83 -17.80 21.26
CA GLN A 91 17.65 -17.99 20.43
C GLN A 91 17.75 -17.23 19.11
N ILE A 92 17.40 -17.92 18.03
CA ILE A 92 17.52 -17.44 16.64
C ILE A 92 16.83 -16.09 16.40
N ILE A 93 15.72 -15.81 17.08
CA ILE A 93 14.98 -14.56 16.90
C ILE A 93 15.80 -13.32 17.31
N TYR A 94 16.67 -13.42 18.32
CA TYR A 94 17.52 -12.30 18.73
C TYR A 94 18.57 -11.98 17.67
N TYR A 95 19.20 -13.01 17.09
CA TYR A 95 20.16 -12.83 16.00
C TYR A 95 19.50 -12.28 14.73
N LEU A 96 18.30 -12.74 14.39
CA LEU A 96 17.50 -12.16 13.31
C LEU A 96 17.21 -10.67 13.59
N SER A 97 16.81 -10.34 14.82
CA SER A 97 16.46 -8.97 15.22
C SER A 97 17.68 -8.04 15.17
N ARG A 98 18.84 -8.48 15.65
CA ARG A 98 20.12 -7.79 15.53
C ARG A 98 20.45 -7.46 14.07
N ILE A 99 20.39 -8.47 13.18
CA ILE A 99 20.64 -8.29 11.75
C ILE A 99 19.65 -7.27 11.15
N MET A 100 18.37 -7.36 11.50
CA MET A 100 17.33 -6.44 11.00
C MET A 100 17.53 -4.99 11.48
N GLU A 101 18.03 -4.80 12.70
CA GLU A 101 18.34 -3.49 13.27
C GLU A 101 19.58 -2.87 12.61
N GLU A 102 20.69 -3.62 12.53
CA GLU A 102 21.96 -3.15 11.95
C GLU A 102 21.82 -2.87 10.44
N LYS A 103 21.20 -3.79 9.67
CA LYS A 103 20.96 -3.59 8.22
C LYS A 103 19.81 -2.65 7.92
N LYS A 104 19.01 -2.27 8.94
CA LYS A 104 17.78 -1.50 8.79
C LYS A 104 16.89 -2.10 7.70
N THR A 105 16.66 -3.41 7.75
CA THR A 105 15.85 -4.12 6.75
C THR A 105 14.48 -3.44 6.56
N LYS A 106 13.96 -3.35 5.33
CA LYS A 106 12.70 -2.63 5.09
C LYS A 106 11.49 -3.45 5.53
N TYR A 107 11.54 -4.75 5.25
CA TYR A 107 10.44 -5.69 5.46
C TYR A 107 10.97 -7.03 5.96
N PHE A 108 10.16 -7.78 6.69
CA PHE A 108 10.48 -9.17 6.96
C PHE A 108 9.25 -10.08 6.92
N ILE A 109 9.49 -11.37 6.69
CA ILE A 109 8.51 -12.45 6.76
C ILE A 109 9.10 -13.57 7.61
N LEU A 110 8.54 -13.82 8.78
CA LEU A 110 8.91 -14.95 9.63
C LEU A 110 7.79 -16.00 9.65
N GLU A 111 8.17 -17.27 9.69
CA GLU A 111 7.24 -18.40 9.82
C GLU A 111 7.55 -19.19 11.10
N ASN A 112 6.50 -19.69 11.74
CA ASN A 112 6.63 -20.64 12.84
C ASN A 112 5.38 -21.54 12.98
N VAL A 113 5.45 -22.55 13.85
CA VAL A 113 4.33 -23.45 14.16
C VAL A 113 3.17 -22.70 14.81
N LYS A 114 1.93 -23.09 14.48
CA LYS A 114 0.70 -22.56 15.11
C LYS A 114 0.73 -22.57 16.64
N GLY A 115 1.43 -23.56 17.22
CA GLY A 115 1.58 -23.71 18.68
C GLY A 115 2.22 -22.50 19.36
N LEU A 116 2.98 -21.67 18.63
CA LEU A 116 3.62 -20.45 19.16
C LEU A 116 2.61 -19.49 19.83
N ILE A 117 1.38 -19.42 19.31
CA ILE A 117 0.33 -18.52 19.80
C ILE A 117 -0.07 -18.83 21.25
N ASN A 118 -0.10 -20.12 21.59
CA ASN A 118 -0.49 -20.58 22.92
C ASN A 118 0.71 -20.99 23.77
N HIS A 119 1.93 -20.90 23.22
CA HIS A 119 3.14 -21.30 23.91
C HIS A 119 3.36 -20.39 25.11
N ASP A 120 3.66 -21.00 26.26
CA ASP A 120 3.80 -20.30 27.54
C ASP A 120 2.65 -19.33 27.88
N LYS A 121 1.41 -19.75 27.58
CA LYS A 121 0.18 -18.94 27.73
C LYS A 121 0.19 -17.65 26.89
N GLY A 122 0.86 -17.66 25.74
CA GLY A 122 0.96 -16.52 24.82
C GLY A 122 2.19 -15.64 25.02
N ARG A 123 2.88 -15.78 26.17
CA ARG A 123 4.02 -14.93 26.55
C ARG A 123 5.15 -14.95 25.52
N THR A 124 5.38 -16.10 24.90
CA THR A 124 6.43 -16.24 23.88
C THR A 124 6.17 -15.38 22.66
N LEU A 125 4.95 -15.36 22.14
CA LEU A 125 4.59 -14.52 20.99
C LEU A 125 4.69 -13.04 21.37
N ASP A 126 4.26 -12.67 22.58
CA ASP A 126 4.37 -11.29 23.07
C ASP A 126 5.82 -10.82 23.19
N ILE A 127 6.73 -11.66 23.68
CA ILE A 127 8.17 -11.36 23.72
C ILE A 127 8.70 -11.12 22.30
N ILE A 128 8.37 -12.00 21.35
CA ILE A 128 8.80 -11.86 19.95
C ILE A 128 8.28 -10.54 19.36
N LYS A 129 7.00 -10.22 19.60
CA LYS A 129 6.41 -8.95 19.14
C LYS A 129 7.14 -7.75 19.72
N ASN A 130 7.36 -7.72 21.03
CA ASN A 130 8.04 -6.61 21.70
C ASN A 130 9.46 -6.41 21.14
N ILE A 131 10.24 -7.49 20.98
CA ILE A 131 11.59 -7.43 20.38
C ILE A 131 11.54 -6.77 19.00
N LEU A 132 10.60 -7.19 18.14
CA LEU A 132 10.50 -6.71 16.77
C LEU A 132 9.94 -5.27 16.69
N GLU A 133 9.06 -4.89 17.62
CA GLU A 133 8.55 -3.52 17.75
C GLU A 133 9.63 -2.56 18.27
N ASP A 134 10.45 -3.01 19.22
CA ASP A 134 11.55 -2.25 19.83
C ASP A 134 12.63 -1.87 18.79
N ILE A 135 12.96 -2.77 17.85
CA ILE A 135 13.88 -2.48 16.73
C ILE A 135 13.22 -1.65 15.61
N GLY A 136 12.01 -1.12 15.82
CA GLY A 136 11.40 -0.11 14.96
C GLY A 136 10.53 -0.66 13.83
N TYR A 137 9.83 -1.77 14.03
CA TYR A 137 8.91 -2.34 13.04
C TYR A 137 7.47 -2.39 13.55
N LYS A 138 6.54 -2.20 12.62
CA LYS A 138 5.12 -2.49 12.82
C LYS A 138 4.83 -3.92 12.41
N ILE A 139 4.24 -4.69 13.32
CA ILE A 139 4.12 -6.14 13.22
C ILE A 139 2.67 -6.57 12.94
N TYR A 140 2.54 -7.50 11.99
CA TYR A 140 1.28 -8.16 11.64
C TYR A 140 1.50 -9.66 11.71
N TYR A 141 0.56 -10.42 12.28
CA TYR A 141 0.64 -11.88 12.26
C TYR A 141 -0.73 -12.53 12.01
N LYS A 142 -0.73 -13.69 11.35
CA LYS A 142 -1.94 -14.50 11.09
C LYS A 142 -1.56 -15.97 11.01
N VAL A 143 -2.46 -16.85 11.47
CA VAL A 143 -2.37 -18.28 11.16
C VAL A 143 -2.96 -18.51 9.79
N LEU A 144 -2.17 -19.11 8.90
CA LEU A 144 -2.60 -19.51 7.57
C LEU A 144 -2.46 -21.02 7.42
N ASN A 145 -3.38 -21.62 6.67
CA ASN A 145 -3.36 -23.04 6.36
C ASN A 145 -3.05 -23.23 4.88
N SER A 146 -2.10 -24.11 4.53
CA SER A 146 -1.75 -24.38 3.13
C SER A 146 -2.94 -24.85 2.27
N LEU A 147 -3.96 -25.46 2.89
CA LEU A 147 -5.25 -25.77 2.23
C LEU A 147 -5.92 -24.58 1.58
N ASP A 148 -5.74 -23.39 2.15
CA ASP A 148 -6.36 -22.15 1.70
C ASP A 148 -5.58 -21.50 0.54
N PHE A 149 -4.48 -22.13 0.08
CA PHE A 149 -3.54 -21.57 -0.90
C PHE A 149 -3.17 -22.58 -1.99
N SER A 150 -4.17 -23.32 -2.45
CA SER A 150 -4.10 -24.25 -3.59
C SER A 150 -3.15 -25.44 -3.39
N ILE A 151 -2.94 -25.87 -2.13
CA ILE A 151 -2.13 -27.04 -1.77
C ILE A 151 -2.98 -27.95 -0.86
N PRO A 152 -3.17 -29.25 -1.17
CA PRO A 152 -4.03 -30.14 -0.38
C PRO A 152 -3.31 -30.65 0.87
N HIS A 153 -2.69 -29.74 1.64
CA HIS A 153 -1.92 -30.03 2.83
C HIS A 153 -2.48 -29.28 4.04
N MET A 154 -2.95 -30.01 5.05
CA MET A 154 -3.41 -29.46 6.32
C MET A 154 -2.21 -29.01 7.16
N ARG A 155 -1.66 -27.84 6.84
CA ARG A 155 -0.48 -27.26 7.49
C ARG A 155 -0.80 -25.84 7.93
N GLU A 156 -1.15 -25.71 9.20
CA GLU A 156 -1.35 -24.42 9.84
C GLU A 156 -0.03 -23.88 10.39
N ARG A 157 0.32 -22.65 10.03
CA ARG A 157 1.52 -21.93 10.47
C ARG A 157 1.20 -20.49 10.80
N ILE A 158 1.85 -19.96 11.81
CA ILE A 158 1.83 -18.52 12.07
C ILE A 158 2.86 -17.86 11.16
N TYR A 159 2.42 -16.83 10.46
CA TYR A 159 3.27 -15.97 9.67
C TYR A 159 3.29 -14.59 10.33
N ILE A 160 4.48 -14.01 10.45
CA ILE A 160 4.70 -12.68 11.03
C ILE A 160 5.33 -11.82 9.94
N VAL A 161 4.64 -10.74 9.56
CA VAL A 161 5.11 -9.76 8.59
C VAL A 161 5.44 -8.49 9.34
N GLY A 162 6.66 -7.99 9.16
CA GLY A 162 7.11 -6.73 9.75
C GLY A 162 7.39 -5.69 8.68
N ILE A 163 7.01 -4.45 8.96
CA ILE A 163 7.25 -3.29 8.09
C ILE A 163 7.93 -2.22 8.93
N ARG A 164 9.10 -1.74 8.49
CA ARG A 164 9.84 -0.71 9.23
C ARG A 164 8.98 0.54 9.44
N ASN A 165 9.00 1.13 10.63
CA ASN A 165 8.04 2.16 11.05
C ASN A 165 8.00 3.39 10.14
N ASP A 166 9.13 3.80 9.57
CA ASP A 166 9.21 4.91 8.62
C ASP A 166 8.47 4.64 7.29
N LEU A 167 8.28 3.36 6.94
CA LEU A 167 7.57 2.86 5.76
C LEU A 167 6.10 2.50 6.05
N SER A 168 5.63 2.68 7.31
CA SER A 168 4.25 2.39 7.69
C SER A 168 3.42 3.64 7.91
N LYS A 169 3.07 4.34 6.82
CA LYS A 169 2.44 5.66 6.87
C LYS A 169 1.16 5.75 6.04
N GLY A 170 0.21 4.82 6.21
CA GLY A 170 -1.11 5.10 5.66
C GLY A 170 -2.23 4.09 5.76
N PHE A 171 -1.94 2.83 5.95
CA PHE A 171 -2.92 1.76 6.13
C PHE A 171 -2.20 0.52 6.67
N ASP A 172 -2.97 -0.43 7.17
CA ASP A 172 -2.44 -1.66 7.74
C ASP A 172 -2.17 -2.71 6.65
N PHE A 173 -1.15 -3.55 6.87
CA PHE A 173 -0.94 -4.73 6.06
C PHE A 173 -2.03 -5.76 6.35
N GLU A 174 -2.60 -6.30 5.28
CA GLU A 174 -3.61 -7.36 5.34
C GLU A 174 -3.03 -8.64 4.73
N PHE A 175 -3.06 -9.72 5.50
CA PHE A 175 -2.71 -11.05 5.01
C PHE A 175 -3.62 -11.49 3.85
N PRO A 176 -3.17 -12.46 3.04
CA PRO A 176 -4.02 -13.03 2.00
C PRO A 176 -5.25 -13.70 2.60
N GLU A 177 -6.34 -13.60 1.86
CA GLU A 177 -7.59 -14.26 2.19
C GLU A 177 -7.57 -15.69 1.62
N PRO A 178 -8.21 -16.66 2.29
CA PRO A 178 -8.31 -18.02 1.79
C PRO A 178 -8.86 -18.10 0.37
N LYS A 179 -8.16 -18.82 -0.52
CA LYS A 179 -8.63 -19.17 -1.85
C LYS A 179 -9.37 -20.51 -1.78
N LYS A 180 -10.67 -20.50 -2.06
CA LYS A 180 -11.47 -21.71 -2.22
C LYS A 180 -11.35 -22.22 -3.66
N GLU A 181 -10.17 -22.66 -4.03
CA GLU A 181 -9.96 -23.38 -5.29
C GLU A 181 -10.02 -24.88 -5.01
N ASP A 182 -10.77 -25.62 -5.84
CA ASP A 182 -10.76 -27.08 -5.77
C ASP A 182 -9.42 -27.59 -6.28
N VAL A 183 -8.62 -28.13 -5.35
CA VAL A 183 -7.32 -28.71 -5.67
C VAL A 183 -7.45 -30.21 -5.80
N ASP A 184 -7.05 -30.70 -6.96
CA ASP A 184 -7.02 -32.13 -7.21
C ASP A 184 -5.79 -32.78 -6.55
N ILE A 185 -6.01 -33.58 -5.50
CA ILE A 185 -4.96 -34.30 -4.78
C ILE A 185 -4.15 -35.24 -5.69
N ARG A 186 -4.72 -35.67 -6.83
CA ARG A 186 -4.06 -36.53 -7.82
C ARG A 186 -2.82 -35.89 -8.44
N ASN A 187 -2.77 -34.56 -8.48
CA ASN A 187 -1.60 -33.81 -8.94
C ASN A 187 -0.42 -33.86 -7.95
N PHE A 188 -0.65 -34.29 -6.71
CA PHE A 188 0.33 -34.29 -5.64
C PHE A 188 0.74 -35.71 -5.24
N LEU A 189 -0.20 -36.65 -5.23
CA LEU A 189 0.03 -38.07 -4.92
C LEU A 189 0.23 -38.86 -6.22
N ILE A 190 1.40 -38.68 -6.83
CA ILE A 190 1.65 -39.12 -8.20
C ILE A 190 1.89 -40.62 -8.34
N ASP A 191 2.30 -41.33 -7.28
CA ASP A 191 2.65 -42.76 -7.34
C ASP A 191 3.64 -43.10 -8.45
N ASN A 192 4.90 -42.82 -8.19
CA ASN A 192 5.99 -43.06 -9.14
C ASN A 192 7.03 -44.08 -8.64
N GLU A 193 6.81 -44.69 -7.47
CA GLU A 193 7.79 -45.58 -6.81
C GLU A 193 7.11 -46.85 -6.26
N GLU A 194 7.26 -47.98 -6.97
CA GLU A 194 6.70 -49.28 -6.55
C GLU A 194 7.22 -49.75 -5.18
N SER A 195 8.44 -49.38 -4.81
CA SER A 195 9.05 -49.70 -3.52
C SER A 195 8.28 -49.14 -2.30
N LEU A 196 7.37 -48.20 -2.54
CA LEU A 196 6.54 -47.57 -1.51
C LEU A 196 5.18 -48.26 -1.31
N ILE A 197 4.87 -49.30 -2.10
CA ILE A 197 3.69 -50.13 -1.89
C ILE A 197 3.79 -50.86 -0.56
N LEU A 198 2.72 -50.80 0.22
CA LEU A 198 2.54 -51.53 1.46
C LEU A 198 1.52 -52.64 1.24
N ASP A 199 2.00 -53.79 0.76
CA ASP A 199 1.20 -54.99 0.53
C ASP A 199 1.75 -56.19 1.34
N LYS A 200 1.12 -57.36 1.17
CA LYS A 200 1.49 -58.60 1.86
C LYS A 200 2.95 -59.03 1.63
N ASN A 201 3.60 -58.55 0.57
CA ASN A 201 5.00 -58.85 0.27
C ASN A 201 5.97 -57.94 1.05
N CYS A 202 5.49 -56.86 1.64
CA CYS A 202 6.29 -55.92 2.42
C CYS A 202 6.46 -56.40 3.88
N LYS A 203 7.71 -56.43 4.38
CA LYS A 203 8.05 -56.84 5.77
C LYS A 203 7.29 -56.09 6.88
N THR A 204 6.81 -54.90 6.57
CA THR A 204 6.14 -53.99 7.54
C THR A 204 4.62 -54.01 7.42
N TYR A 205 4.06 -54.73 6.45
CA TYR A 205 2.62 -54.92 6.31
C TYR A 205 1.98 -55.61 7.52
N PRO A 206 2.59 -56.66 8.12
CA PRO A 206 2.05 -57.25 9.35
C PRO A 206 1.93 -56.23 10.50
N THR A 207 2.85 -55.27 10.58
CA THR A 207 2.79 -54.18 11.58
C THR A 207 1.58 -53.29 11.36
N PHE A 208 1.25 -52.97 10.11
CA PHE A 208 0.05 -52.20 9.78
C PHE A 208 -1.24 -52.98 10.10
N ILE A 209 -1.28 -54.29 9.80
CA ILE A 209 -2.42 -55.14 10.17
C ILE A 209 -2.60 -55.20 11.70
N LYS A 210 -1.50 -55.34 12.46
CA LYS A 210 -1.54 -55.27 13.93
C LYS A 210 -2.03 -53.91 14.44
N TYR A 211 -1.65 -52.83 13.76
CA TYR A 211 -2.13 -51.48 14.07
C TYR A 211 -3.63 -51.33 13.81
N LEU A 212 -4.14 -51.84 12.69
CA LEU A 212 -5.57 -51.80 12.35
C LEU A 212 -6.42 -52.61 13.36
N ASN A 213 -5.85 -53.68 13.92
CA ASN A 213 -6.49 -54.52 14.93
C ASN A 213 -6.14 -54.14 16.38
N ASN A 214 -5.59 -52.95 16.61
CA ASN A 214 -5.29 -52.51 17.98
C ASN A 214 -6.58 -52.16 18.75
N LYS A 215 -6.46 -51.98 20.07
CA LYS A 215 -7.61 -51.68 20.97
C LYS A 215 -8.43 -50.43 20.60
N TYR A 216 -7.88 -49.52 19.81
CA TYR A 216 -8.55 -48.27 19.40
C TYR A 216 -9.22 -48.38 18.02
N ASN A 217 -8.77 -49.30 17.17
CA ASN A 217 -9.18 -49.43 15.76
C ASN A 217 -10.00 -50.69 15.46
N GLN A 218 -9.85 -51.74 16.28
CA GLN A 218 -10.54 -53.02 16.09
C GLN A 218 -12.06 -52.81 15.97
N GLY A 219 -12.65 -53.39 14.91
CA GLY A 219 -14.08 -53.31 14.62
C GLY A 219 -14.57 -51.98 14.06
N LYS A 220 -13.69 -50.98 13.84
CA LYS A 220 -14.06 -49.67 13.27
C LYS A 220 -13.80 -49.52 11.78
N TYR A 221 -12.84 -50.28 11.25
CA TYR A 221 -12.38 -50.13 9.89
C TYR A 221 -12.24 -51.51 9.25
N ASP A 222 -12.81 -51.66 8.06
CA ASP A 222 -12.59 -52.81 7.21
C ASP A 222 -11.49 -52.49 6.18
N LEU A 223 -10.58 -53.44 5.93
CA LEU A 223 -9.44 -53.20 5.04
C LEU A 223 -9.89 -53.10 3.58
N ASP A 224 -10.84 -53.92 3.14
CA ASP A 224 -11.30 -53.91 1.75
C ASP A 224 -12.11 -52.65 1.47
N GLU A 225 -12.89 -52.17 2.44
CA GLU A 225 -13.56 -50.86 2.38
C GLU A 225 -12.54 -49.73 2.24
N LEU A 226 -11.48 -49.70 3.07
CA LEU A 226 -10.43 -48.69 2.97
C LEU A 226 -9.76 -48.72 1.59
N LEU A 227 -9.41 -49.91 1.08
CA LEU A 227 -8.76 -50.08 -0.21
C LEU A 227 -9.66 -49.73 -1.40
N SER A 228 -10.98 -49.74 -1.23
CA SER A 228 -11.93 -49.37 -2.29
C SER A 228 -11.97 -47.87 -2.59
N GLU A 229 -11.54 -47.03 -1.64
CA GLU A 229 -11.58 -45.57 -1.78
C GLU A 229 -10.24 -45.02 -2.30
N ASP A 230 -10.15 -44.81 -3.62
CA ASP A 230 -8.95 -44.28 -4.27
C ASP A 230 -8.58 -42.88 -3.72
N TYR A 231 -7.29 -42.65 -3.50
CA TYR A 231 -6.72 -41.45 -2.87
C TYR A 231 -7.17 -41.17 -1.42
N LEU A 232 -7.79 -42.14 -0.74
CA LEU A 232 -8.01 -42.06 0.70
C LEU A 232 -6.67 -41.98 1.44
N VAL A 233 -6.47 -40.92 2.24
CA VAL A 233 -5.23 -40.71 3.01
C VAL A 233 -5.41 -41.22 4.44
N LEU A 234 -4.48 -42.04 4.90
CA LEU A 234 -4.46 -42.68 6.21
C LEU A 234 -3.30 -42.13 7.04
N ASP A 235 -3.58 -41.60 8.23
CA ASP A 235 -2.57 -41.19 9.19
C ASP A 235 -2.47 -42.21 10.33
N THR A 236 -1.36 -42.94 10.35
CA THR A 236 -1.10 -44.03 11.29
C THR A 236 -0.18 -43.61 12.45
N ARG A 237 0.11 -42.31 12.58
CA ARG A 237 1.07 -41.77 13.58
C ARG A 237 0.49 -41.65 14.99
N GLN A 238 -0.80 -41.88 15.17
CA GLN A 238 -1.50 -41.91 16.46
C GLN A 238 -2.06 -43.30 16.69
N SER A 239 -2.47 -43.61 17.93
CA SER A 239 -3.00 -44.95 18.23
C SER A 239 -4.32 -45.22 17.53
N ASP A 240 -5.15 -44.20 17.32
CA ASP A 240 -6.34 -44.21 16.47
C ASP A 240 -5.97 -43.90 15.00
N LEU A 241 -6.54 -44.66 14.07
CA LEU A 241 -6.41 -44.41 12.63
C LEU A 241 -7.23 -43.18 12.25
N ARG A 242 -6.63 -42.26 11.49
CA ARG A 242 -7.33 -41.07 10.98
C ARG A 242 -7.36 -41.06 9.47
N LEU A 243 -8.54 -40.78 8.93
CA LEU A 243 -8.81 -40.78 7.49
C LEU A 243 -8.99 -39.33 7.00
N TYR A 244 -8.42 -39.03 5.84
CA TYR A 244 -8.51 -37.72 5.20
C TYR A 244 -8.86 -37.90 3.72
N ARG A 245 -9.82 -37.11 3.25
CA ARG A 245 -10.29 -37.07 1.85
C ARG A 245 -9.88 -35.75 1.23
N ASN A 246 -9.33 -35.80 0.01
CA ASN A 246 -8.85 -34.64 -0.76
C ASN A 246 -7.82 -33.76 -0.02
N LYS A 247 -7.17 -34.29 1.03
CA LYS A 247 -6.15 -33.57 1.79
C LYS A 247 -5.20 -34.51 2.50
N VAL A 248 -3.99 -34.02 2.75
CA VAL A 248 -2.93 -34.72 3.47
C VAL A 248 -2.68 -34.01 4.81
N PRO A 249 -2.58 -34.72 5.95
CA PRO A 249 -2.24 -34.10 7.22
C PRO A 249 -0.81 -33.53 7.23
N THR A 250 -0.51 -32.59 8.14
CA THR A 250 0.84 -31.98 8.27
C THR A 250 1.95 -33.04 8.23
N ILE A 251 2.92 -32.84 7.33
CA ILE A 251 4.14 -33.63 7.23
C ILE A 251 5.09 -33.16 8.34
N ARG A 252 5.73 -34.10 9.05
CA ARG A 252 6.54 -33.81 10.23
C ARG A 252 7.92 -34.44 10.08
N LYS A 253 8.98 -33.67 10.38
CA LYS A 253 10.34 -34.20 10.45
C LYS A 253 10.41 -35.34 11.48
N GLY A 254 10.96 -36.47 11.08
CA GLY A 254 11.17 -37.63 11.96
C GLY A 254 9.92 -38.43 12.36
N ARG A 255 8.73 -38.12 11.83
CA ARG A 255 7.50 -38.90 12.09
C ARG A 255 6.80 -39.29 10.79
N GLN A 256 7.27 -40.40 10.22
CA GLN A 256 6.64 -41.07 9.08
C GLN A 256 5.39 -41.85 9.53
N GLY A 257 4.49 -42.17 8.60
CA GLY A 257 3.23 -42.88 8.90
C GLY A 257 2.01 -42.36 8.15
N ILE A 258 2.21 -41.52 7.14
CA ILE A 258 1.15 -41.14 6.19
C ILE A 258 1.15 -42.18 5.08
N LEU A 259 0.00 -42.81 4.88
CA LEU A 259 -0.29 -43.72 3.77
C LEU A 259 -1.40 -43.12 2.92
N TYR A 260 -1.54 -43.61 1.70
CA TYR A 260 -2.73 -43.35 0.89
C TYR A 260 -3.07 -44.58 0.05
N VAL A 261 -4.33 -44.67 -0.38
CA VAL A 261 -4.80 -45.73 -1.26
C VAL A 261 -4.63 -45.29 -2.71
N LYS A 262 -4.08 -46.15 -3.54
CA LYS A 262 -4.12 -45.98 -4.99
C LYS A 262 -4.27 -47.32 -5.69
N ASN A 263 -5.23 -47.43 -6.62
CA ASN A 263 -5.50 -48.65 -7.38
C ASN A 263 -5.68 -49.89 -6.46
N GLY A 264 -6.44 -49.74 -5.36
CA GLY A 264 -6.69 -50.83 -4.41
C GLY A 264 -5.49 -51.25 -3.56
N LYS A 265 -4.41 -50.44 -3.52
CA LYS A 265 -3.20 -50.73 -2.74
C LYS A 265 -2.86 -49.59 -1.80
N LEU A 266 -2.35 -49.92 -0.61
CA LEU A 266 -1.77 -48.93 0.29
C LEU A 266 -0.38 -48.53 -0.20
N ARG A 267 -0.09 -47.23 -0.12
CA ARG A 267 1.17 -46.62 -0.51
C ARG A 267 1.68 -45.71 0.59
N ARG A 268 3.00 -45.67 0.78
CA ARG A 268 3.64 -44.67 1.63
C ARG A 268 3.77 -43.36 0.88
N LEU A 269 3.58 -42.25 1.59
CA LEU A 269 3.91 -40.92 1.05
C LEU A 269 5.40 -40.85 0.71
N SER A 270 5.73 -40.50 -0.53
CA SER A 270 7.11 -40.29 -0.97
C SER A 270 7.63 -38.89 -0.61
N GLY A 271 8.95 -38.74 -0.61
CA GLY A 271 9.61 -37.46 -0.46
C GLY A 271 9.32 -36.49 -1.61
N ILE A 272 9.14 -37.02 -2.82
CA ILE A 272 8.73 -36.23 -4.00
C ILE A 272 7.32 -35.68 -3.80
N GLU A 273 6.38 -36.53 -3.39
CA GLU A 273 4.99 -36.13 -3.08
C GLU A 273 4.97 -35.11 -1.93
N ALA A 274 5.82 -35.30 -0.91
CA ALA A 274 5.97 -34.35 0.18
C ALA A 274 6.51 -32.98 -0.26
N PHE A 275 7.39 -32.91 -1.26
CA PHE A 275 7.86 -31.65 -1.85
C PHE A 275 6.76 -30.98 -2.68
N LEU A 276 5.98 -31.76 -3.44
CA LEU A 276 4.80 -31.25 -4.16
C LEU A 276 3.78 -30.65 -3.18
N LEU A 277 3.55 -31.32 -2.06
CA LEU A 277 2.69 -30.83 -0.98
C LEU A 277 3.26 -29.61 -0.24
N GLN A 278 4.48 -29.17 -0.56
CA GLN A 278 5.05 -27.89 -0.11
C GLN A 278 5.04 -26.83 -1.23
N GLY A 279 4.45 -27.14 -2.39
CA GLY A 279 4.37 -26.23 -3.54
C GLY A 279 5.63 -26.19 -4.40
N ILE A 280 6.55 -27.14 -4.25
CA ILE A 280 7.74 -27.22 -5.10
C ILE A 280 7.38 -27.94 -6.41
N PRO A 281 7.62 -27.35 -7.59
CA PRO A 281 7.21 -27.94 -8.85
C PRO A 281 8.08 -29.15 -9.23
N LEU A 282 7.47 -30.14 -9.90
CA LEU A 282 8.14 -31.37 -10.37
C LEU A 282 9.46 -31.11 -11.09
N LYS A 283 9.48 -30.12 -12.00
CA LYS A 283 10.68 -29.72 -12.76
C LYS A 283 11.88 -29.40 -11.86
N LEU A 284 11.64 -28.86 -10.67
CA LEU A 284 12.71 -28.57 -9.70
C LEU A 284 13.08 -29.81 -8.92
N ILE A 285 12.09 -30.61 -8.52
CA ILE A 285 12.28 -31.88 -7.80
C ILE A 285 13.10 -32.88 -8.64
N ASP A 286 12.94 -32.89 -9.96
CA ASP A 286 13.72 -33.75 -10.86
C ASP A 286 15.24 -33.55 -10.73
N LYS A 287 15.70 -32.36 -10.31
CA LYS A 287 17.13 -32.09 -10.09
C LYS A 287 17.72 -32.84 -8.90
N ILE A 288 16.90 -33.18 -7.91
CA ILE A 288 17.30 -33.87 -6.66
C ILE A 288 16.91 -35.36 -6.65
N LYS A 289 16.02 -35.78 -7.56
CA LYS A 289 15.56 -37.16 -7.66
C LYS A 289 16.75 -38.11 -7.84
N GLY A 290 16.80 -39.17 -7.02
CA GLY A 290 17.89 -40.16 -7.03
C GLY A 290 19.20 -39.72 -6.37
N LYS A 291 19.34 -38.44 -5.98
CA LYS A 291 20.54 -37.92 -5.29
C LYS A 291 20.39 -37.84 -3.78
N ILE A 292 19.15 -37.77 -3.30
CA ILE A 292 18.80 -37.68 -1.88
C ILE A 292 17.82 -38.81 -1.56
N SER A 293 18.02 -39.49 -0.43
CA SER A 293 17.15 -40.61 -0.05
C SER A 293 15.72 -40.13 0.26
N ASN A 294 14.75 -41.01 0.01
CA ASN A 294 13.34 -40.74 0.30
C ASN A 294 13.09 -40.29 1.75
N SER A 295 13.79 -40.89 2.72
CA SER A 295 13.68 -40.54 4.14
C SER A 295 14.18 -39.13 4.44
N GLN A 296 15.31 -38.73 3.84
CA GLN A 296 15.85 -37.38 3.96
C GLN A 296 14.90 -36.35 3.36
N LEU A 297 14.37 -36.61 2.16
CA LEU A 297 13.39 -35.73 1.51
C LEU A 297 12.14 -35.51 2.40
N LEU A 298 11.57 -36.58 2.96
CA LEU A 298 10.44 -36.45 3.89
C LEU A 298 10.78 -35.58 5.11
N GLY A 299 11.99 -35.73 5.66
CA GLY A 299 12.48 -34.92 6.78
C GLY A 299 12.59 -33.44 6.43
N LEU A 300 13.17 -33.14 5.26
CA LEU A 300 13.34 -31.79 4.73
C LEU A 300 11.99 -31.12 4.44
N ALA A 301 11.07 -31.83 3.78
CA ALA A 301 9.72 -31.34 3.51
C ALA A 301 8.92 -31.05 4.80
N GLY A 302 9.17 -31.79 5.89
CA GLY A 302 8.54 -31.51 7.18
C GLY A 302 8.87 -30.12 7.74
N ASN A 303 10.12 -29.68 7.54
CA ASN A 303 10.61 -28.38 7.99
C ASN A 303 10.36 -27.24 7.00
N ALA A 304 10.11 -27.54 5.72
CA ALA A 304 9.93 -26.53 4.69
C ALA A 304 8.68 -25.65 4.92
N MET A 305 8.78 -24.39 4.52
CA MET A 305 7.64 -23.51 4.29
C MET A 305 6.89 -23.95 3.03
N THR A 306 5.58 -23.69 2.99
CA THR A 306 4.79 -23.86 1.78
C THR A 306 4.95 -22.66 0.85
N VAL A 307 5.44 -22.92 -0.37
CA VAL A 307 5.78 -21.92 -1.41
C VAL A 307 4.59 -21.00 -1.70
N ASN A 308 3.41 -21.58 -1.96
CA ASN A 308 2.21 -20.83 -2.34
C ASN A 308 1.77 -19.81 -1.28
N VAL A 309 1.92 -20.16 0.00
CA VAL A 309 1.54 -19.25 1.10
C VAL A 309 2.48 -18.04 1.13
N ILE A 310 3.78 -18.27 0.97
CA ILE A 310 4.79 -17.21 0.91
C ILE A 310 4.55 -16.31 -0.31
N GLU A 311 4.25 -16.91 -1.47
CA GLU A 311 3.93 -16.18 -2.69
C GLU A 311 2.73 -15.23 -2.50
N GLU A 312 1.66 -15.70 -1.86
CA GLU A 312 0.46 -14.88 -1.63
C GLU A 312 0.68 -13.79 -0.56
N ILE A 313 1.48 -14.06 0.49
CA ILE A 313 1.91 -13.04 1.45
C ILE A 313 2.72 -11.96 0.72
N ALA A 314 3.65 -12.36 -0.13
CA ALA A 314 4.52 -11.43 -0.84
C ALA A 314 3.74 -10.59 -1.87
N LYS A 315 2.73 -11.16 -2.54
CA LYS A 315 1.78 -10.39 -3.38
C LYS A 315 1.02 -9.32 -2.59
N LYS A 316 0.60 -9.63 -1.35
CA LYS A 316 -0.01 -8.63 -0.45
C LYS A 316 0.98 -7.55 -0.04
N LEU A 317 2.24 -7.91 0.19
CA LEU A 317 3.29 -6.95 0.51
C LEU A 317 3.57 -6.00 -0.66
N ASP A 318 3.66 -6.52 -1.89
CA ASP A 318 3.79 -5.70 -3.10
C ASP A 318 2.62 -4.72 -3.26
N LYS A 319 1.39 -5.17 -3.00
CA LYS A 319 0.20 -4.32 -3.03
C LYS A 319 0.26 -3.22 -1.97
N TYR A 320 0.75 -3.56 -0.78
CA TYR A 320 0.99 -2.58 0.29
C TYR A 320 2.01 -1.53 -0.16
N ILE A 321 3.15 -1.96 -0.70
CA ILE A 321 4.22 -1.05 -1.14
C ILE A 321 3.73 -0.10 -2.24
N LYS A 322 3.01 -0.61 -3.24
CA LYS A 322 2.44 0.21 -4.33
C LYS A 322 1.51 1.30 -3.83
N LYS A 323 0.61 0.98 -2.90
CA LYS A 323 -0.32 1.95 -2.30
C LYS A 323 0.42 3.04 -1.49
N GLU A 324 1.47 2.68 -0.75
CA GLU A 324 2.28 3.68 -0.02
C GLU A 324 3.02 4.61 -0.99
N VAL A 325 3.57 4.07 -2.09
CA VAL A 325 4.21 4.88 -3.14
C VAL A 325 3.19 5.83 -3.80
N GLU A 326 2.01 5.34 -4.18
CA GLU A 326 0.93 6.17 -4.75
C GLU A 326 0.50 7.29 -3.79
N LYS A 327 0.37 6.99 -2.49
CA LYS A 327 0.04 7.99 -1.48
C LYS A 327 1.14 9.02 -1.30
N MET A 328 2.40 8.58 -1.26
CA MET A 328 3.56 9.47 -1.15
C MET A 328 3.68 10.36 -2.39
N ASP A 329 3.40 9.84 -3.58
CA ASP A 329 3.33 10.62 -4.82
C ASP A 329 2.22 11.66 -4.80
N LEU A 330 1.04 11.34 -4.25
CA LEU A 330 -0.07 12.30 -4.12
C LEU A 330 0.21 13.39 -3.09
N VAL A 331 0.82 13.04 -1.95
CA VAL A 331 1.23 14.01 -0.92
C VAL A 331 2.36 14.89 -1.44
N THR A 332 3.34 14.30 -2.15
CA THR A 332 4.44 15.04 -2.77
C THR A 332 3.93 15.93 -3.89
N LYS A 333 3.03 15.47 -4.76
CA LYS A 333 2.38 16.31 -5.79
C LYS A 333 1.56 17.43 -5.17
N GLY A 334 0.79 17.18 -4.11
CA GLY A 334 0.02 18.23 -3.41
C GLY A 334 0.92 19.27 -2.73
N SER A 335 2.00 18.82 -2.08
CA SER A 335 3.00 19.68 -1.46
C SER A 335 3.82 20.47 -2.48
N GLN A 336 4.21 19.84 -3.59
CA GLN A 336 4.91 20.48 -4.71
C GLN A 336 4.01 21.50 -5.42
N THR A 337 2.74 21.18 -5.68
CA THR A 337 1.76 22.13 -6.25
C THR A 337 1.61 23.37 -5.36
N ALA A 338 1.57 23.20 -4.04
CA ALA A 338 1.52 24.32 -3.09
C ALA A 338 2.84 25.11 -3.06
N LYS A 339 4.00 24.43 -2.98
CA LYS A 339 5.33 25.05 -2.97
C LYS A 339 5.66 25.78 -4.26
N ASP A 340 5.25 25.26 -5.41
CA ASP A 340 5.39 25.93 -6.71
C ASP A 340 4.57 27.21 -6.71
N GLY A 341 3.32 27.18 -6.21
CA GLY A 341 2.52 28.38 -5.96
C GLY A 341 3.29 29.48 -5.21
N PHE A 342 3.96 29.14 -4.11
CA PHE A 342 4.76 30.08 -3.29
C PHE A 342 6.07 30.55 -3.95
N LYS A 343 6.73 29.70 -4.75
CA LYS A 343 7.95 30.08 -5.50
C LYS A 343 7.68 31.08 -6.62
N ASN A 344 6.46 31.12 -7.17
CA ASN A 344 6.10 32.05 -8.24
C ASN A 344 5.77 33.46 -7.74
N GLU A 345 5.28 33.61 -6.50
CA GLU A 345 5.06 34.93 -5.92
C GLU A 345 6.38 35.68 -5.81
N HIS A 346 7.41 34.97 -5.35
CA HIS A 346 8.77 35.47 -5.28
C HIS A 346 9.33 35.76 -6.68
N PHE A 347 9.04 34.90 -7.67
CA PHE A 347 9.41 35.18 -9.06
C PHE A 347 8.80 36.51 -9.54
N VAL A 348 7.48 36.68 -9.48
CA VAL A 348 6.81 37.91 -9.95
C VAL A 348 7.28 39.15 -9.17
N VAL A 349 7.40 39.05 -7.84
CA VAL A 349 7.92 40.13 -7.00
C VAL A 349 9.35 40.49 -7.38
N ASN A 350 10.22 39.49 -7.62
CA ASN A 350 11.60 39.72 -8.01
C ASN A 350 11.71 40.34 -9.42
N GLU A 351 10.88 39.88 -10.38
CA GLU A 351 10.84 40.46 -11.73
C GLU A 351 10.45 41.95 -11.67
N PHE A 352 9.40 42.33 -10.94
CA PHE A 352 9.00 43.74 -10.79
C PHE A 352 10.02 44.57 -9.99
N ASN A 353 10.60 44.02 -8.92
CA ASN A 353 11.65 44.73 -8.16
C ASN A 353 12.95 44.89 -8.97
N ASN A 354 13.13 44.12 -10.04
CA ASN A 354 14.27 44.20 -10.96
C ASN A 354 13.84 44.66 -12.37
N TRP A 355 12.77 45.47 -12.46
CA TRP A 355 12.11 45.79 -13.73
C TRP A 355 13.05 46.39 -14.79
N GLU A 356 14.04 47.19 -14.39
CA GLU A 356 15.03 47.79 -15.32
C GLU A 356 15.80 46.74 -16.13
N LYS A 357 16.00 45.55 -15.57
CA LYS A 357 16.74 44.43 -16.18
C LYS A 357 15.84 43.28 -16.62
N SER A 358 14.54 43.35 -16.36
CA SER A 358 13.57 42.30 -16.69
C SER A 358 12.72 42.71 -17.88
N ASP A 359 12.88 42.02 -19.00
CA ASP A 359 12.03 42.21 -20.18
C ASP A 359 10.58 41.82 -19.90
N LEU A 360 10.35 40.84 -19.01
CA LEU A 360 9.00 40.44 -18.59
C LEU A 360 8.30 41.55 -17.80
N ALA A 361 8.99 42.14 -16.81
CA ALA A 361 8.42 43.20 -16.01
C ALA A 361 8.14 44.46 -16.84
N LYS A 362 9.03 44.82 -17.77
CA LYS A 362 8.79 45.90 -18.74
C LYS A 362 7.54 45.66 -19.57
N ALA A 363 7.40 44.46 -20.14
CA ALA A 363 6.22 44.10 -20.93
C ALA A 363 4.92 44.12 -20.09
N TRP A 364 4.98 43.75 -18.81
CA TRP A 364 3.83 43.85 -17.91
C TRP A 364 3.47 45.31 -17.59
N LEU A 365 4.46 46.18 -17.33
CA LEU A 365 4.23 47.61 -17.08
C LEU A 365 3.63 48.31 -18.30
N GLU A 366 4.16 48.03 -19.50
CA GLU A 366 3.59 48.53 -20.77
C GLU A 366 2.16 48.05 -20.97
N LYS A 367 1.87 46.78 -20.66
CA LYS A 367 0.52 46.21 -20.74
C LYS A 367 -0.46 46.85 -19.74
N MET A 368 0.03 47.35 -18.61
CA MET A 368 -0.73 48.18 -17.67
C MET A 368 -0.85 49.65 -18.12
N ASN A 369 -0.34 50.00 -19.30
CA ASN A 369 -0.30 51.33 -19.90
C ASN A 369 0.65 52.33 -19.22
N TYR A 370 1.74 51.86 -18.60
CA TYR A 370 2.82 52.74 -18.15
C TYR A 370 3.86 52.95 -19.26
N SER A 371 4.29 54.20 -19.45
CA SER A 371 5.45 54.54 -20.25
C SER A 371 6.72 54.29 -19.43
N LEU A 372 7.62 53.43 -19.91
CA LEU A 372 8.83 53.04 -19.16
C LEU A 372 9.77 54.22 -18.87
N GLU A 373 9.75 55.25 -19.72
CA GLU A 373 10.59 56.44 -19.56
C GLU A 373 10.14 57.31 -18.37
N ASP A 374 8.84 57.25 -18.03
CA ASP A 374 8.21 58.05 -16.98
C ASP A 374 8.30 57.40 -15.60
N ILE A 375 8.68 56.13 -15.54
CA ILE A 375 8.82 55.37 -14.30
C ILE A 375 10.14 55.77 -13.60
N GLU A 376 10.03 56.18 -12.34
CA GLU A 376 11.15 56.47 -11.45
C GLU A 376 11.55 55.23 -10.64
N SER A 377 10.57 54.56 -10.03
CA SER A 377 10.82 53.34 -9.27
C SER A 377 9.62 52.39 -9.29
N VAL A 378 9.89 51.09 -9.20
CA VAL A 378 8.88 50.04 -9.04
C VAL A 378 9.23 49.21 -7.81
N ARG A 379 8.25 49.02 -6.92
CA ARG A 379 8.38 48.14 -5.76
C ARG A 379 7.21 47.18 -5.69
N ALA A 380 7.50 45.90 -5.75
CA ALA A 380 6.55 44.83 -5.57
C ALA A 380 6.69 44.19 -4.18
N SER A 381 5.56 43.92 -3.54
CA SER A 381 5.51 43.21 -2.26
C SER A 381 4.34 42.25 -2.20
N LYS A 382 4.49 41.18 -1.41
CA LYS A 382 3.42 40.23 -1.17
C LYS A 382 2.43 40.80 -0.16
N ILE A 383 1.15 40.77 -0.49
CA ILE A 383 0.09 41.11 0.47
C ILE A 383 -0.07 39.93 1.45
N THR A 384 0.05 40.21 2.75
CA THR A 384 -0.17 39.22 3.82
C THR A 384 -1.49 39.54 4.54
N GLY A 385 -2.30 38.52 4.82
CA GLY A 385 -3.56 38.68 5.56
C GLY A 385 -4.81 39.01 4.72
N SER A 386 -4.77 38.92 3.39
CA SER A 386 -5.99 39.03 2.59
C SER A 386 -6.86 37.78 2.73
N PHE A 387 -8.19 37.97 2.78
CA PHE A 387 -9.17 36.88 2.93
C PHE A 387 -9.28 35.97 1.69
N LYS A 388 -8.52 36.26 0.62
CA LYS A 388 -8.52 35.45 -0.60
C LYS A 388 -7.47 34.36 -0.53
N ALA A 389 -7.80 33.20 -1.06
CA ALA A 389 -6.91 32.04 -1.10
C ALA A 389 -5.78 32.15 -2.15
N ASP A 390 -5.67 33.30 -2.82
CA ASP A 390 -4.83 33.53 -3.98
C ASP A 390 -3.69 34.50 -3.70
N VAL A 391 -2.60 34.29 -4.41
CA VAL A 391 -1.42 35.14 -4.37
C VAL A 391 -1.79 36.55 -4.83
N GLN A 392 -1.56 37.53 -3.97
CA GLN A 392 -1.71 38.94 -4.29
C GLN A 392 -0.36 39.68 -4.18
N VAL A 393 -0.02 40.40 -5.23
CA VAL A 393 1.18 41.26 -5.30
C VAL A 393 0.71 42.70 -5.42
N GLU A 394 1.16 43.55 -4.50
CA GLU A 394 1.00 45.01 -4.58
C GLU A 394 2.23 45.59 -5.29
N ILE A 395 2.01 46.40 -6.32
CA ILE A 395 3.06 47.10 -7.05
C ILE A 395 2.88 48.59 -6.84
N LYS A 396 3.91 49.25 -6.31
CA LYS A 396 3.99 50.71 -6.19
C LYS A 396 4.85 51.24 -7.32
N ILE A 397 4.29 52.15 -8.10
CA ILE A 397 4.95 52.75 -9.26
C ILE A 397 5.04 54.25 -8.99
N GLU A 398 6.26 54.77 -8.97
CA GLU A 398 6.55 56.20 -8.79
C GLU A 398 6.82 56.84 -10.16
N ILE A 399 6.12 57.93 -10.47
CA ILE A 399 6.19 58.59 -11.79
C ILE A 399 6.92 59.93 -11.68
N LYS A 400 8.00 60.09 -12.46
CA LYS A 400 8.94 61.24 -12.41
C LYS A 400 8.26 62.61 -12.48
N LEU A 401 7.25 62.75 -13.32
CA LEU A 401 6.67 64.05 -13.67
C LEU A 401 5.56 64.53 -12.72
N LYS A 402 5.09 63.69 -11.78
CA LYS A 402 3.90 64.02 -10.96
C LYS A 402 4.06 63.81 -9.45
N SER A 403 5.18 63.27 -8.97
CA SER A 403 5.33 62.80 -7.57
C SER A 403 4.13 61.96 -7.09
N LEU A 404 3.53 61.21 -8.02
CA LEU A 404 2.39 60.34 -7.76
C LEU A 404 2.89 58.91 -7.59
N VAL A 405 2.40 58.26 -6.53
CA VAL A 405 2.57 56.83 -6.31
C VAL A 405 1.28 56.15 -6.72
N ASP A 406 1.34 55.36 -7.77
CA ASP A 406 0.24 54.50 -8.20
C ASP A 406 0.40 53.11 -7.56
N ILE A 407 -0.71 52.51 -7.13
CA ILE A 407 -0.72 51.21 -6.44
C ILE A 407 -1.59 50.25 -7.24
N GLN A 408 -0.96 49.21 -7.79
CA GLN A 408 -1.61 48.21 -8.62
C GLN A 408 -1.64 46.86 -7.88
N ASN A 409 -2.83 46.25 -7.78
CA ASN A 409 -3.02 44.96 -7.12
C ASN A 409 -3.18 43.83 -8.15
N LEU A 410 -2.27 42.86 -8.12
CA LEU A 410 -2.26 41.72 -9.05
C LEU A 410 -2.67 40.44 -8.35
N GLN A 411 -3.58 39.69 -8.97
CA GLN A 411 -3.84 38.29 -8.66
C GLN A 411 -2.97 37.39 -9.54
N VAL A 412 -2.10 36.57 -8.94
CA VAL A 412 -1.13 35.75 -9.69
C VAL A 412 -1.56 34.29 -9.76
N LYS A 413 -1.51 33.70 -10.97
CA LYS A 413 -1.80 32.29 -11.23
C LYS A 413 -0.69 31.62 -12.04
N LEU A 414 -0.05 30.61 -11.45
CA LEU A 414 0.76 29.69 -12.23
C LEU A 414 -0.10 28.52 -12.71
N VAL A 415 0.06 28.20 -13.98
CA VAL A 415 -0.51 27.02 -14.61
C VAL A 415 0.65 26.20 -15.19
N SER A 416 0.66 24.89 -14.93
CA SER A 416 1.65 23.95 -15.49
C SER A 416 1.04 23.04 -16.56
N ASN A 417 -0.27 23.14 -16.78
CA ASN A 417 -1.03 22.39 -17.76
C ASN A 417 -2.11 23.29 -18.38
N PRO A 418 -2.17 23.47 -19.71
CA PRO A 418 -3.12 24.36 -20.36
C PRO A 418 -4.60 23.98 -20.15
N LYS A 419 -4.89 22.77 -19.66
CA LYS A 419 -6.25 22.31 -19.30
C LYS A 419 -6.47 22.23 -17.78
N GLY A 420 -5.57 22.81 -16.99
CA GLY A 420 -5.56 22.71 -15.54
C GLY A 420 -6.56 23.65 -14.88
N PHE A 421 -7.37 23.11 -13.95
CA PHE A 421 -8.28 23.93 -13.14
C PHE A 421 -7.60 24.37 -11.84
N ASN A 422 -7.51 25.69 -11.64
CA ASN A 422 -6.93 26.31 -10.46
C ASN A 422 -8.04 26.80 -9.54
N GLN A 423 -7.83 26.64 -8.23
CA GLN A 423 -8.68 27.25 -7.21
C GLN A 423 -8.56 28.77 -7.27
N ILE A 424 -9.66 29.49 -7.11
CA ILE A 424 -9.69 30.97 -6.95
C ILE A 424 -10.24 31.43 -5.60
N ASP A 425 -11.15 30.67 -5.00
CA ASP A 425 -11.63 30.93 -3.64
C ASP A 425 -12.06 29.60 -2.99
N LYS A 426 -11.92 29.52 -1.67
CA LYS A 426 -12.44 28.42 -0.84
C LYS A 426 -12.74 28.94 0.56
N ARG A 427 -13.93 28.65 1.09
CA ARG A 427 -14.30 28.98 2.47
C ARG A 427 -15.31 27.97 2.99
N TRP A 428 -15.49 27.97 4.30
CA TRP A 428 -16.65 27.34 4.92
C TRP A 428 -17.93 28.02 4.44
N LEU A 429 -19.03 27.28 4.33
CA LEU A 429 -20.29 27.87 3.89
C LEU A 429 -20.76 29.00 4.82
N SER A 430 -20.45 28.92 6.12
CA SER A 430 -20.78 29.97 7.08
C SER A 430 -20.21 31.33 6.69
N SER A 431 -18.99 31.38 6.17
CA SER A 431 -18.37 32.62 5.68
C SER A 431 -19.11 33.16 4.46
N TYR A 432 -19.49 32.30 3.51
CA TYR A 432 -20.26 32.74 2.35
C TYR A 432 -21.69 33.15 2.71
N ARG A 433 -22.28 32.51 3.73
CA ARG A 433 -23.60 32.88 4.24
C ARG A 433 -23.62 34.32 4.74
N GLU A 434 -22.63 34.68 5.55
CA GLU A 434 -22.47 36.05 6.05
C GLU A 434 -22.20 37.04 4.91
N MET A 435 -21.36 36.67 3.94
CA MET A 435 -20.94 37.59 2.87
C MET A 435 -21.97 37.81 1.76
N TRP A 436 -22.81 36.80 1.48
CA TRP A 436 -23.75 36.78 0.36
C TRP A 436 -25.21 36.70 0.82
N ASP A 437 -25.46 36.81 2.13
CA ASP A 437 -26.77 36.70 2.76
C ASP A 437 -27.54 35.45 2.28
N ILE A 438 -26.87 34.28 2.37
CA ILE A 438 -27.42 33.03 1.84
C ILE A 438 -28.66 32.64 2.66
N PRO A 439 -29.86 32.50 2.04
CA PRO A 439 -31.07 32.09 2.73
C PRO A 439 -30.94 30.71 3.38
N ASP A 440 -31.60 30.49 4.52
CA ASP A 440 -31.47 29.27 5.33
C ASP A 440 -31.74 27.97 4.55
N ASN A 441 -32.74 28.00 3.68
CA ASN A 441 -33.08 26.85 2.83
C ASN A 441 -31.95 26.54 1.83
N VAL A 442 -31.35 27.55 1.19
CA VAL A 442 -30.21 27.39 0.27
C VAL A 442 -28.98 26.93 1.06
N TYR A 443 -28.73 27.55 2.21
CA TYR A 443 -27.58 27.25 3.07
C TYR A 443 -27.57 25.77 3.49
N MET A 444 -28.69 25.26 4.00
CA MET A 444 -28.82 23.86 4.40
C MET A 444 -28.61 22.89 3.22
N LEU A 445 -29.15 23.20 2.04
CA LEU A 445 -28.94 22.38 0.85
C LEU A 445 -27.47 22.37 0.42
N LEU A 446 -26.79 23.53 0.48
CA LEU A 446 -25.37 23.61 0.21
C LEU A 446 -24.53 22.84 1.23
N GLN A 447 -24.94 22.77 2.49
CA GLN A 447 -24.23 21.97 3.50
C GLN A 447 -24.27 20.47 3.17
N HIS A 448 -25.37 19.95 2.66
CA HIS A 448 -25.42 18.58 2.12
C HIS A 448 -24.55 18.44 0.88
N PHE A 449 -24.51 19.45 0.01
CA PHE A 449 -23.69 19.44 -1.20
C PHE A 449 -22.18 19.38 -0.91
N THR A 450 -21.72 20.14 0.09
CA THR A 450 -20.31 20.16 0.51
C THR A 450 -19.94 19.03 1.47
N GLY A 451 -20.92 18.41 2.13
CA GLY A 451 -20.70 17.41 3.16
C GLY A 451 -20.43 18.00 4.55
N GLU A 452 -20.77 19.28 4.78
CA GLU A 452 -20.92 19.82 6.14
C GLU A 452 -22.07 19.13 6.88
N LEU A 453 -23.12 18.75 6.16
CA LEU A 453 -24.16 17.84 6.65
C LEU A 453 -24.10 16.50 5.88
N PRO A 454 -24.40 15.37 6.54
CA PRO A 454 -24.43 14.06 5.90
C PRO A 454 -25.54 13.98 4.83
N PRO A 455 -25.46 13.06 3.86
CA PRO A 455 -26.51 12.89 2.84
C PRO A 455 -27.88 12.59 3.47
N LYS A 456 -28.95 13.21 2.94
CA LYS A 456 -30.33 12.96 3.40
C LYS A 456 -30.98 11.74 2.76
N ILE A 457 -30.35 11.16 1.75
CA ILE A 457 -30.83 9.98 1.00
C ILE A 457 -30.14 8.72 1.52
N SER A 458 -30.80 7.56 1.36
CA SER A 458 -30.34 6.29 1.92
C SER A 458 -29.16 5.66 1.16
N ASN A 459 -29.00 5.94 -0.14
CA ASN A 459 -27.93 5.37 -0.97
C ASN A 459 -27.24 6.42 -1.85
N PRO A 460 -26.46 7.35 -1.27
CA PRO A 460 -25.75 8.39 -2.00
C PRO A 460 -24.51 7.84 -2.73
N GLN A 461 -24.15 8.46 -3.85
CA GLN A 461 -22.94 8.15 -4.63
C GLN A 461 -21.66 8.34 -3.81
N ASP A 462 -21.61 9.35 -2.93
CA ASP A 462 -20.55 9.55 -1.93
C ASP A 462 -21.18 9.57 -0.54
N LYS A 463 -20.78 8.66 0.34
CA LYS A 463 -21.31 8.56 1.72
C LYS A 463 -21.15 9.85 2.55
N ARG A 464 -20.33 10.80 2.10
CA ARG A 464 -19.97 12.02 2.82
C ARG A 464 -20.73 13.26 2.36
N ARG A 465 -21.40 13.26 1.21
CA ARG A 465 -22.05 14.45 0.61
C ARG A 465 -23.14 14.07 -0.38
N MET A 466 -23.86 15.07 -0.89
CA MET A 466 -24.72 14.92 -2.05
C MET A 466 -24.16 15.66 -3.27
N PHE A 467 -24.25 15.05 -4.44
CA PHE A 467 -24.08 15.71 -5.73
C PHE A 467 -25.37 16.45 -6.09
N LEU A 468 -25.28 17.51 -6.91
CA LEU A 468 -26.48 18.28 -7.29
C LEU A 468 -27.53 17.40 -8.00
N THR A 469 -27.08 16.38 -8.73
CA THR A 469 -27.93 15.37 -9.39
C THR A 469 -28.76 14.51 -8.44
N GLU A 470 -28.42 14.49 -7.14
CA GLU A 470 -29.09 13.68 -6.12
C GLU A 470 -30.13 14.48 -5.32
N PHE A 471 -30.24 15.79 -5.56
CA PHE A 471 -31.30 16.64 -5.00
C PHE A 471 -32.57 16.52 -5.83
N THR A 472 -33.72 16.84 -5.25
CA THR A 472 -34.99 16.89 -6.00
C THR A 472 -34.95 18.02 -7.03
N SER A 473 -35.79 17.95 -8.06
CA SER A 473 -35.84 18.99 -9.09
C SER A 473 -36.13 20.39 -8.53
N ASP A 474 -36.90 20.50 -7.44
CA ASP A 474 -37.21 21.79 -6.82
C ASP A 474 -36.02 22.33 -6.01
N GLU A 475 -35.29 21.47 -5.32
CA GLU A 475 -34.08 21.85 -4.58
C GLU A 475 -32.94 22.26 -5.52
N GLN A 476 -32.80 21.56 -6.65
CA GLN A 476 -31.87 21.95 -7.71
C GLN A 476 -32.19 23.36 -8.22
N LYS A 477 -33.48 23.64 -8.49
CA LYS A 477 -33.92 24.98 -8.93
C LYS A 477 -33.64 26.04 -7.87
N ILE A 478 -33.87 25.76 -6.58
CA ILE A 478 -33.57 26.69 -5.48
C ILE A 478 -32.08 27.07 -5.45
N ILE A 479 -31.20 26.07 -5.51
CA ILE A 479 -29.74 26.31 -5.50
C ILE A 479 -29.30 27.09 -6.76
N LEU A 480 -29.71 26.63 -7.94
CA LEU A 480 -29.31 27.26 -9.21
C LEU A 480 -29.85 28.68 -9.33
N LYS A 481 -31.10 28.91 -8.89
CA LYS A 481 -31.70 30.25 -8.84
C LYS A 481 -30.93 31.19 -7.93
N PHE A 482 -30.51 30.75 -6.74
CA PHE A 482 -29.69 31.57 -5.85
C PHE A 482 -28.39 32.03 -6.54
N PHE A 483 -27.65 31.10 -7.15
CA PHE A 483 -26.41 31.45 -7.85
C PHE A 483 -26.64 32.33 -9.08
N ASN A 484 -27.75 32.14 -9.79
CA ASN A 484 -28.12 32.96 -10.95
C ASN A 484 -28.48 34.39 -10.54
N ASP A 485 -29.37 34.54 -9.55
CA ASP A 485 -29.83 35.84 -9.07
C ASP A 485 -28.69 36.67 -8.44
N ASN A 486 -27.68 36.00 -7.87
CA ASN A 486 -26.51 36.62 -7.23
C ASN A 486 -25.22 36.55 -8.05
N LYS A 487 -25.30 36.14 -9.32
CA LYS A 487 -24.16 35.80 -10.16
C LYS A 487 -23.09 36.89 -10.21
N THR A 488 -23.48 38.12 -10.54
CA THR A 488 -22.54 39.25 -10.70
C THR A 488 -21.79 39.54 -9.40
N MET A 489 -22.50 39.53 -8.27
CA MET A 489 -21.90 39.73 -6.94
C MET A 489 -20.91 38.60 -6.62
N ILE A 490 -21.32 37.34 -6.79
CA ILE A 490 -20.49 36.17 -6.46
C ILE A 490 -19.23 36.16 -7.32
N VAL A 491 -19.36 36.34 -8.64
CA VAL A 491 -18.23 36.37 -9.58
C VAL A 491 -17.26 37.50 -9.23
N SER A 492 -17.78 38.70 -8.94
CA SER A 492 -16.96 39.84 -8.52
C SER A 492 -16.21 39.56 -7.22
N ASP A 493 -16.90 38.98 -6.23
CA ASP A 493 -16.32 38.68 -4.93
C ASP A 493 -15.19 37.64 -5.03
N ILE A 494 -15.42 36.52 -5.71
CA ILE A 494 -14.43 35.42 -5.81
C ILE A 494 -13.25 35.78 -6.72
N LEU A 495 -13.43 36.54 -7.80
CA LEU A 495 -12.34 36.93 -8.71
C LEU A 495 -11.67 38.25 -8.28
N LYS A 496 -12.42 39.34 -8.16
CA LYS A 496 -11.87 40.68 -7.83
C LYS A 496 -11.65 40.89 -6.34
N GLY A 497 -12.64 40.56 -5.51
CA GLY A 497 -12.60 40.80 -4.07
C GLY A 497 -13.09 42.18 -3.67
N ARG A 498 -12.92 42.54 -2.40
CA ARG A 498 -13.43 43.78 -1.81
C ARG A 498 -12.33 44.56 -1.09
N GLY A 499 -12.53 45.86 -0.91
CA GLY A 499 -11.64 46.74 -0.15
C GLY A 499 -10.39 47.19 -0.91
N SER A 500 -9.42 47.74 -0.18
CA SER A 500 -8.17 48.29 -0.71
C SER A 500 -7.25 47.26 -1.40
N PHE A 501 -7.53 45.96 -1.22
CA PHE A 501 -6.77 44.85 -1.81
C PHE A 501 -7.55 44.12 -2.91
N ALA A 502 -8.58 44.75 -3.47
CA ALA A 502 -9.27 44.23 -4.64
C ALA A 502 -8.28 44.13 -5.81
N ALA A 503 -8.27 42.99 -6.50
CA ALA A 503 -7.39 42.78 -7.64
C ALA A 503 -7.80 43.70 -8.79
N GLU A 504 -6.85 44.40 -9.38
CA GLU A 504 -7.04 45.22 -10.58
C GLU A 504 -6.65 44.46 -11.84
N TRP A 505 -5.75 43.48 -11.68
CA TRP A 505 -5.20 42.68 -12.76
C TRP A 505 -5.14 41.20 -12.38
N MET A 506 -5.27 40.31 -13.37
CA MET A 506 -4.90 38.91 -13.23
C MET A 506 -3.68 38.63 -14.11
N LEU A 507 -2.60 38.16 -13.49
CA LEU A 507 -1.41 37.68 -14.17
C LEU A 507 -1.43 36.14 -14.16
N VAL A 508 -1.55 35.55 -15.35
CA VAL A 508 -1.44 34.11 -15.55
C VAL A 508 -0.09 33.81 -16.19
N ILE A 509 0.66 32.87 -15.60
CA ILE A 509 1.93 32.38 -16.13
C ILE A 509 1.76 30.89 -16.42
N LEU A 510 1.96 30.48 -17.67
CA LEU A 510 1.99 29.09 -18.10
C LEU A 510 3.43 28.66 -18.34
N LYS A 511 3.90 27.71 -17.53
CA LYS A 511 5.25 27.16 -17.64
C LYS A 511 5.19 25.70 -18.08
N ILE A 512 5.68 25.41 -19.28
CA ILE A 512 5.77 24.05 -19.84
C ILE A 512 7.24 23.78 -20.21
N GLY A 513 7.92 22.99 -19.40
CA GLY A 513 9.36 22.77 -19.53
C GLY A 513 10.14 24.06 -19.34
N THR A 514 10.92 24.47 -20.35
CA THR A 514 11.66 25.73 -20.40
C THR A 514 10.85 26.90 -20.96
N ASN A 515 9.71 26.64 -21.59
CA ASN A 515 8.89 27.67 -22.22
C ASN A 515 7.99 28.35 -21.19
N LEU A 516 7.98 29.68 -21.20
CA LEU A 516 7.17 30.53 -20.34
C LEU A 516 6.29 31.42 -21.20
N ASN A 517 4.99 31.20 -21.13
CA ASN A 517 3.97 32.06 -21.71
C ASN A 517 3.21 32.76 -20.58
N TRP A 518 2.65 33.94 -20.84
CA TRP A 518 1.90 34.68 -19.84
C TRP A 518 0.77 35.49 -20.46
N ALA A 519 -0.21 35.84 -19.63
CA ALA A 519 -1.26 36.80 -19.94
C ALA A 519 -1.46 37.71 -18.73
N LEU A 520 -1.52 39.01 -18.99
CA LEU A 520 -1.87 40.02 -18.00
C LEU A 520 -3.10 40.76 -18.50
N GLU A 521 -4.22 40.53 -17.81
CA GLU A 521 -5.51 41.06 -18.23
C GLU A 521 -6.17 41.89 -17.11
N PRO A 522 -6.85 43.00 -17.44
CA PRO A 522 -7.60 43.77 -16.47
C PRO A 522 -8.67 42.91 -15.80
N ILE A 523 -8.89 43.08 -14.50
CA ILE A 523 -9.84 42.24 -13.75
C ILE A 523 -11.26 42.31 -14.35
N ASN A 524 -11.66 43.44 -14.92
CA ASN A 524 -12.97 43.59 -15.56
C ASN A 524 -13.12 42.69 -16.79
N TYR A 525 -12.05 42.49 -17.56
CA TYR A 525 -12.03 41.52 -18.66
C TYR A 525 -12.16 40.10 -18.12
N VAL A 526 -11.43 39.77 -17.06
CA VAL A 526 -11.44 38.44 -16.42
C VAL A 526 -12.82 38.10 -15.83
N LEU A 527 -13.45 39.07 -15.16
CA LEU A 527 -14.82 38.95 -14.65
C LEU A 527 -15.80 38.64 -15.76
N ASN A 528 -15.69 39.33 -16.90
CA ASN A 528 -16.56 39.10 -18.03
C ASN A 528 -16.27 37.75 -18.69
N TYR A 529 -15.00 37.40 -18.91
CA TYR A 529 -14.60 36.15 -19.55
C TYR A 529 -15.08 34.91 -18.78
N PHE A 530 -14.78 34.84 -17.47
CA PHE A 530 -15.16 33.67 -16.66
C PHE A 530 -16.61 33.73 -16.18
N GLY A 531 -17.13 34.94 -15.95
CA GLY A 531 -18.51 35.14 -15.53
C GLY A 531 -19.53 35.02 -16.65
N ASN A 532 -19.14 35.07 -17.92
CA ASN A 532 -20.10 34.95 -19.03
C ASN A 532 -20.63 33.50 -19.18
N GLY A 533 -21.89 33.36 -19.56
CA GLY A 533 -22.59 32.06 -19.70
C GLY A 533 -23.59 31.75 -18.58
N ASP A 534 -24.33 30.66 -18.70
CA ASP A 534 -25.44 30.34 -17.79
C ASP A 534 -24.97 29.75 -16.45
N VAL A 535 -25.85 29.79 -15.44
CA VAL A 535 -25.68 29.03 -14.20
C VAL A 535 -26.34 27.67 -14.34
N LEU A 536 -25.52 26.62 -14.42
CA LEU A 536 -25.97 25.28 -14.80
C LEU A 536 -25.43 24.20 -13.86
N MET A 537 -26.12 23.06 -13.83
CA MET A 537 -25.58 21.84 -13.26
C MET A 537 -24.62 21.17 -14.25
N THR A 538 -23.47 20.71 -13.79
CA THR A 538 -22.56 19.90 -14.62
C THR A 538 -23.01 18.43 -14.64
N PRO A 539 -22.62 17.63 -15.66
CA PRO A 539 -22.98 16.20 -15.72
C PRO A 539 -22.52 15.38 -14.52
N ARG A 540 -21.48 15.85 -13.81
CA ARG A 540 -20.95 15.22 -12.61
C ARG A 540 -21.60 15.74 -11.32
N GLY A 541 -22.69 16.51 -11.43
CA GLY A 541 -23.42 17.05 -10.27
C GLY A 541 -22.66 18.11 -9.48
N SER A 542 -21.82 18.91 -10.14
CA SER A 542 -21.31 20.19 -9.61
C SER A 542 -22.12 21.36 -10.17
N ILE A 543 -21.85 22.59 -9.74
CA ILE A 543 -22.47 23.80 -10.28
C ILE A 543 -21.44 24.51 -11.18
N SER A 544 -21.90 25.09 -12.29
CA SER A 544 -21.14 25.97 -13.17
C SER A 544 -21.76 27.35 -13.15
N ILE A 545 -20.95 28.40 -12.99
CA ILE A 545 -21.34 29.79 -13.14
C ILE A 545 -20.53 30.33 -14.33
N GLY A 546 -21.12 30.32 -15.53
CA GLY A 546 -20.32 30.52 -16.73
C GLY A 546 -19.20 29.49 -16.82
N ASN A 547 -17.95 29.96 -16.90
CA ASN A 547 -16.74 29.14 -16.94
C ASN A 547 -16.12 28.88 -15.55
N ILE A 548 -16.85 29.18 -14.47
CA ILE A 548 -16.41 28.94 -13.09
C ILE A 548 -17.07 27.68 -12.55
N THR A 549 -16.27 26.70 -12.14
CA THR A 549 -16.77 25.49 -11.48
C THR A 549 -16.88 25.70 -9.97
N VAL A 550 -18.04 25.37 -9.42
CA VAL A 550 -18.34 25.38 -7.99
C VAL A 550 -18.53 23.95 -7.50
N GLN A 551 -17.74 23.55 -6.51
CA GLN A 551 -17.70 22.17 -6.04
C GLN A 551 -17.33 22.07 -4.56
N ARG A 552 -17.60 20.91 -3.96
CA ARG A 552 -16.93 20.54 -2.70
C ARG A 552 -15.42 20.56 -2.91
N LYS A 553 -14.68 21.12 -1.95
CA LYS A 553 -13.21 21.15 -1.98
C LYS A 553 -12.62 19.75 -2.17
N GLY A 554 -13.04 18.79 -1.36
CA GLY A 554 -12.50 17.43 -1.40
C GLY A 554 -10.99 17.38 -1.17
N GLY A 555 -10.41 16.18 -1.27
CA GLY A 555 -8.98 15.99 -0.95
C GLY A 555 -8.67 16.27 0.53
N ASP A 556 -7.42 16.54 0.87
CA ASP A 556 -6.92 16.80 2.24
C ASP A 556 -6.86 15.61 3.21
N GLY A 557 -6.94 14.36 2.73
CA GLY A 557 -6.68 13.17 3.56
C GLY A 557 -7.73 12.91 4.65
N GLY A 558 -8.98 13.35 4.44
CA GLY A 558 -10.08 13.14 5.39
C GLY A 558 -10.24 14.24 6.45
N ARG A 559 -9.45 15.32 6.39
CA ARG A 559 -9.61 16.49 7.27
C ARG A 559 -10.94 17.21 7.00
N ALA A 560 -11.46 17.88 8.03
CA ALA A 560 -12.70 18.66 7.95
C ALA A 560 -12.69 19.71 6.82
N THR A 561 -11.52 20.27 6.49
CA THR A 561 -11.35 21.25 5.40
C THR A 561 -11.77 20.73 4.01
N ALA A 562 -11.93 19.41 3.84
CA ALA A 562 -12.49 18.81 2.64
C ALA A 562 -13.96 19.22 2.38
N ASN A 563 -14.67 19.70 3.41
CA ASN A 563 -16.08 20.09 3.36
C ASN A 563 -16.30 21.57 3.05
N MET A 564 -15.26 22.33 2.74
CA MET A 564 -15.41 23.71 2.26
C MET A 564 -16.02 23.74 0.85
N LEU A 565 -16.72 24.83 0.53
CA LEU A 565 -17.11 25.15 -0.84
C LEU A 565 -15.90 25.76 -1.57
N GLN A 566 -15.67 25.35 -2.82
CA GLN A 566 -14.50 25.72 -3.61
C GLN A 566 -14.90 26.16 -5.02
N PHE A 567 -14.25 27.23 -5.48
CA PHE A 567 -14.42 27.80 -6.81
C PHE A 567 -13.14 27.58 -7.63
N LYS A 568 -13.29 27.13 -8.88
CA LYS A 568 -12.19 26.87 -9.81
C LYS A 568 -12.45 27.44 -11.19
N ILE A 569 -11.38 27.88 -11.84
CA ILE A 569 -11.34 28.28 -13.26
C ILE A 569 -10.17 27.57 -13.94
N ASN A 570 -10.10 27.61 -15.26
CA ASN A 570 -8.89 27.29 -16.02
C ASN A 570 -8.21 28.62 -16.43
N PRO A 571 -7.19 29.12 -15.70
CA PRO A 571 -6.61 30.43 -16.00
C PRO A 571 -5.86 30.47 -17.33
N ALA A 572 -5.40 29.33 -17.84
CA ALA A 572 -4.66 29.27 -19.10
C ALA A 572 -5.51 29.70 -20.31
N GLU A 573 -6.83 29.75 -20.18
CA GLU A 573 -7.74 30.29 -21.21
C GLU A 573 -7.53 31.78 -21.48
N LEU A 574 -6.88 32.52 -20.56
CA LEU A 574 -6.49 33.90 -20.78
C LEU A 574 -5.23 34.06 -21.66
N ILE A 575 -4.45 33.00 -21.83
CA ILE A 575 -3.23 32.99 -22.65
C ILE A 575 -3.64 32.65 -24.09
N LYS A 576 -3.49 33.62 -24.99
CA LYS A 576 -3.86 33.52 -26.40
C LYS A 576 -2.82 32.80 -27.24
#